data_AF-A0A669EQL4-F1
#
_entry.id   AF-A0A669EQL4-F1
#
_cell.length_a   1.000
_cell.length_b   1.000
_cell.length_c   1.000
_cell.angle_alpha   90.00
_cell.angle_beta   90.00
_cell.angle_gamma   90.00
#
_symmetry.space_group_name_H-M   'P 1'
#
loop_
_entity.id
_entity.type
_entity.pdbx_description
1 polymer ?
#
loop_
_entity_poly.entity_id
_entity_poly.type
_entity_poly.pdbx_seq_one_letter_code
_entity_poly.pdbx_strand_id
1 'polypeptide(L)'
;MRSFTRSVTVWVTSLDSTLLGRSQRSTGDRGNSQTINFWARLRYYRHLEAHREQERKEFNRLLAEAARQQNNVPGQDNLQGVAMCVICLNQPCICVLLDCGHVCCCHTCYQALPQQYCPICRQRIVRVLPLYQV
;
A
#
# COMPACT_ATOMS: atom_id res chain seq x y z
N MET A 1 8.20 1.09 45.41
CA MET A 1 7.87 -0.35 45.30
C MET A 1 6.73 -0.52 44.30
N ARG A 2 6.98 -1.26 43.20
CA ARG A 2 6.08 -2.08 42.32
C ARG A 2 4.55 -1.82 42.41
N SER A 3 3.87 -1.35 41.36
CA SER A 3 3.25 -2.10 40.22
C SER A 3 1.71 -2.20 40.36
N PHE A 4 0.93 -1.85 39.32
CA PHE A 4 0.02 -2.75 38.53
C PHE A 4 -1.12 -1.98 37.77
N THR A 5 -0.96 -1.89 36.43
CA THR A 5 -1.90 -1.92 35.28
C THR A 5 -3.26 -1.16 35.19
N ARG A 6 -3.31 -0.29 34.15
CA ARG A 6 -4.32 -0.02 33.09
C ARG A 6 -5.82 -0.39 33.30
N SER A 7 -6.68 0.60 33.04
CA SER A 7 -7.85 0.44 32.15
C SER A 7 -8.24 1.79 31.54
N VAL A 8 -8.11 1.93 30.21
CA VAL A 8 -8.45 3.15 29.46
C VAL A 8 -9.92 3.07 29.09
N THR A 9 -10.75 3.88 29.74
CA THR A 9 -12.10 4.22 29.29
C THR A 9 -12.12 5.72 28.99
N VAL A 10 -12.20 6.07 27.70
CA VAL A 10 -12.41 7.46 27.26
C VAL A 10 -13.66 7.51 26.36
N TRP A 11 -14.78 7.75 27.02
CA TRP A 11 -15.92 8.60 26.66
C TRP A 11 -16.35 8.73 25.18
N VAL A 12 -17.43 8.02 24.81
CA VAL A 12 -18.43 8.56 23.88
C VAL A 12 -19.71 8.79 24.68
N THR A 13 -19.88 10.01 25.17
CA THR A 13 -21.12 10.51 25.77
C THR A 13 -21.59 11.71 24.95
N SER A 14 -22.76 11.59 24.31
CA SER A 14 -23.81 12.62 24.24
C SER A 14 -24.77 12.34 23.08
N LEU A 15 -25.89 11.67 23.37
CA LEU A 15 -27.22 12.19 23.08
C LEU A 15 -28.24 11.33 23.84
N ASP A 16 -28.73 11.89 24.95
CA ASP A 16 -29.62 11.27 25.92
C ASP A 16 -31.05 11.03 25.38
N SER A 17 -31.48 9.78 25.46
CA SER A 17 -32.50 9.32 26.42
C SER A 17 -33.43 10.38 27.02
N THR A 18 -34.52 10.76 26.34
CA THR A 18 -35.80 11.04 27.03
C THR A 18 -36.95 10.75 26.08
N LEU A 19 -37.66 9.64 26.32
CA LEU A 19 -39.12 9.45 26.16
C LEU A 19 -39.43 7.95 26.34
N LEU A 20 -39.48 7.53 27.60
CA LEU A 20 -40.23 6.34 28.01
C LEU A 20 -41.72 6.62 27.84
N GLY A 21 -42.43 5.79 27.06
CA GLY A 21 -43.89 5.70 27.17
C GLY A 21 -44.69 5.41 25.91
N ARG A 22 -44.64 4.18 25.39
CA ARG A 22 -45.79 3.53 24.74
C ARG A 22 -45.53 2.02 24.68
N SER A 23 -46.09 1.28 25.64
CA SER A 23 -47.35 0.53 25.47
C SER A 23 -47.22 -0.54 24.38
N GLN A 24 -47.22 -1.78 24.87
CA GLN A 24 -47.21 -3.03 24.15
C GLN A 24 -48.08 -2.99 22.88
N ARG A 25 -47.50 -3.41 21.75
CA ARG A 25 -48.28 -4.01 20.66
C ARG A 25 -47.42 -5.02 19.92
N SER A 26 -47.86 -6.27 20.06
CA SER A 26 -47.46 -7.43 19.30
C SER A 26 -47.41 -7.14 17.79
N THR A 27 -46.25 -7.28 17.15
CA THR A 27 -46.17 -7.50 15.70
C THR A 27 -44.98 -8.41 15.36
N GLY A 28 -45.28 -9.69 15.16
CA GLY A 28 -44.81 -10.46 14.00
C GLY A 28 -43.31 -10.59 13.78
N ASP A 29 -42.79 -11.72 14.20
CA ASP A 29 -41.47 -12.31 14.00
C ASP A 29 -41.11 -12.54 12.52
N ARG A 30 -40.96 -11.46 11.72
CA ARG A 30 -40.57 -11.52 10.28
C ARG A 30 -39.28 -10.74 9.93
N GLY A 31 -38.57 -10.20 10.92
CA GLY A 31 -37.37 -9.37 10.71
C GLY A 31 -36.02 -10.04 11.00
N ASN A 32 -36.00 -11.33 11.38
CA ASN A 32 -34.81 -11.97 11.94
C ASN A 32 -33.83 -12.49 10.87
N SER A 33 -34.34 -13.03 9.75
CA SER A 33 -33.51 -13.65 8.70
C SER A 33 -32.59 -12.64 7.98
N GLN A 34 -33.08 -11.42 7.70
CA GLN A 34 -32.28 -10.40 7.01
C GLN A 34 -31.14 -9.88 7.89
N THR A 35 -31.39 -9.73 9.19
CA THR A 35 -30.39 -9.30 10.17
C THR A 35 -29.33 -10.39 10.40
N ILE A 36 -29.73 -11.66 10.49
CA ILE A 36 -28.82 -12.80 10.63
C ILE A 36 -27.89 -12.91 9.42
N ASN A 37 -28.43 -12.80 8.20
CA ASN A 37 -27.65 -12.83 6.97
C ASN A 37 -26.67 -11.65 6.90
N PHE A 38 -27.11 -10.44 7.30
CA PHE A 38 -26.24 -9.27 7.37
C PHE A 38 -25.05 -9.48 8.32
N TRP A 39 -25.27 -9.96 9.54
CA TRP A 39 -24.19 -10.21 10.50
C TRP A 39 -23.30 -11.39 10.12
N ALA A 40 -23.85 -12.46 9.54
CA ALA A 40 -23.07 -13.55 8.99
C ALA A 40 -22.13 -13.07 7.88
N ARG A 41 -22.66 -12.23 6.98
CA ARG A 41 -21.91 -11.63 5.88
C ARG A 41 -20.85 -10.64 6.38
N LEU A 42 -21.17 -9.80 7.37
CA LEU A 42 -20.21 -8.89 7.99
C LEU A 42 -19.10 -9.65 8.74
N ARG A 43 -19.44 -10.73 9.46
CA ARG A 43 -18.47 -11.60 10.14
C ARG A 43 -17.55 -12.29 9.12
N TYR A 44 -18.11 -12.79 8.02
CA TYR A 44 -17.35 -13.34 6.90
C TYR A 44 -16.39 -12.29 6.31
N TYR A 45 -16.87 -11.08 6.01
CA TYR A 45 -16.02 -10.03 5.46
C TYR A 45 -14.92 -9.59 6.42
N ARG A 46 -15.22 -9.44 7.71
CA ARG A 46 -14.21 -9.13 8.74
C ARG A 46 -13.16 -10.24 8.84
N HIS A 47 -13.56 -11.51 8.78
CA HIS A 47 -12.63 -12.62 8.81
C HIS A 47 -11.73 -12.66 7.56
N LEU A 48 -12.32 -12.42 6.38
CA LEU A 48 -11.58 -12.34 5.12
C LEU A 48 -10.58 -11.19 5.12
N GLU A 49 -10.96 -10.04 5.67
CA GLU A 49 -10.09 -8.87 5.78
C GLU A 49 -8.95 -9.09 6.78
N ALA A 50 -9.20 -9.77 7.89
CA ALA A 50 -8.16 -10.17 8.84
C ALA A 50 -7.12 -11.12 8.22
N HIS A 51 -7.56 -12.11 7.43
CA HIS A 51 -6.64 -13.01 6.71
C HIS A 51 -5.76 -12.23 5.72
N ARG A 52 -6.36 -11.33 4.93
CA ARG A 52 -5.62 -10.46 3.99
C ARG A 52 -4.63 -9.55 4.72
N GLU A 53 -5.00 -9.05 5.89
CA GLU A 53 -4.10 -8.22 6.70
C GLU A 53 -2.91 -9.03 7.24
N GLN A 54 -3.12 -10.29 7.63
CA GLN A 54 -2.04 -11.19 8.03
C GLN A 54 -1.06 -11.42 6.86
N GLU A 55 -1.56 -11.79 5.69
CA GLU A 55 -0.72 -12.00 4.50
C GLU A 55 0.11 -10.74 4.16
N ARG A 56 -0.51 -9.55 4.24
CA ARG A 56 0.19 -8.28 4.03
C ARG A 56 1.26 -8.03 5.09
N LYS A 57 0.98 -8.31 6.37
CA LYS A 57 1.94 -8.15 7.46
C LYS A 57 3.11 -9.12 7.33
N GLU A 58 2.85 -10.36 6.94
CA GLU A 58 3.89 -11.36 6.68
C GLU A 58 4.77 -10.94 5.50
N PHE A 59 4.18 -10.52 4.39
CA PHE A 59 4.92 -10.00 3.25
C PHE A 59 5.80 -8.80 3.62
N ASN A 60 5.24 -7.82 4.35
CA ASN A 60 6.01 -6.68 4.84
C ASN A 60 7.14 -7.10 5.81
N ARG A 61 6.93 -8.12 6.65
CA ARG A 61 7.97 -8.67 7.53
C ARG A 61 9.10 -9.30 6.71
N LEU A 62 8.78 -10.12 5.71
CA LEU A 62 9.76 -10.74 4.81
C LEU A 62 10.58 -9.67 4.06
N LEU A 63 9.93 -8.61 3.57
CA LEU A 63 10.65 -7.48 2.94
C LEU A 63 11.61 -6.79 3.92
N ALA A 64 11.18 -6.55 5.17
CA ALA A 64 12.03 -5.94 6.18
C ALA A 64 13.22 -6.85 6.57
N GLU A 65 13.01 -8.16 6.63
CA GLU A 65 14.07 -9.16 6.86
C GLU A 65 15.07 -9.19 5.69
N ALA A 66 14.59 -9.23 4.45
CA ALA A 66 15.43 -9.17 3.25
C ALA A 66 16.26 -7.88 3.20
N ALA A 67 15.67 -6.72 3.53
CA ALA A 67 16.39 -5.46 3.62
C ALA A 67 17.48 -5.48 4.70
N ARG A 68 17.24 -6.11 5.86
CA ARG A 68 18.27 -6.29 6.90
C ARG A 68 19.40 -7.21 6.43
N GLN A 69 19.08 -8.26 5.69
CA GLN A 69 20.08 -9.17 5.12
C GLN A 69 20.93 -8.45 4.07
N GLN A 70 20.34 -7.61 3.22
CA GLN A 70 21.08 -6.78 2.26
C GLN A 70 22.06 -5.82 2.95
N ASN A 71 21.67 -5.22 4.09
CA ASN A 71 22.56 -4.34 4.86
C ASN A 71 23.70 -5.08 5.60
N ASN A 72 23.63 -6.40 5.75
CA ASN A 72 24.64 -7.21 6.46
C ASN A 72 25.59 -7.97 5.52
N VAL A 73 25.51 -7.73 4.21
CA VAL A 73 26.47 -8.27 3.23
C VAL A 73 27.57 -7.21 3.01
N PRO A 74 28.80 -7.40 3.53
CA PRO A 74 29.90 -6.52 3.23
C PRO A 74 30.33 -6.78 1.78
N GLY A 75 30.10 -5.80 0.90
CA GLY A 75 30.48 -5.88 -0.52
C GLY A 75 29.36 -5.67 -1.54
N GLN A 76 28.28 -4.94 -1.20
CA GLN A 76 27.24 -4.53 -2.17
C GLN A 76 27.58 -3.23 -2.91
N ASP A 77 28.86 -2.90 -3.06
CA ASP A 77 29.29 -1.68 -3.74
C ASP A 77 29.12 -1.76 -5.27
N ASN A 78 28.80 -2.94 -5.82
CA ASN A 78 28.63 -3.16 -7.26
C ASN A 78 27.16 -3.19 -7.74
N LEU A 79 26.15 -3.08 -6.86
CA LEU A 79 24.77 -2.77 -7.27
C LEU A 79 24.39 -1.30 -7.01
N GLN A 80 25.30 -0.52 -6.42
CA GLN A 80 25.11 0.91 -6.11
C GLN A 80 25.06 1.82 -7.36
N GLY A 81 25.20 1.27 -8.57
CA GLY A 81 25.34 2.04 -9.81
C GLY A 81 24.10 2.09 -10.72
N VAL A 82 23.04 1.32 -10.46
CA VAL A 82 21.87 1.27 -11.35
C VAL A 82 20.75 2.15 -10.80
N ALA A 83 20.63 3.37 -11.33
CA ALA A 83 19.53 4.26 -10.98
C ALA A 83 18.18 3.60 -11.30
N MET A 84 17.19 3.71 -10.41
CA MET A 84 15.83 3.20 -10.66
C MET A 84 15.01 4.19 -11.49
N CYS A 85 14.11 3.68 -12.33
CA CYS A 85 13.26 4.51 -13.18
C CYS A 85 12.44 5.49 -12.34
N VAL A 86 12.58 6.79 -12.60
CA VAL A 86 11.91 7.85 -11.83
C VAL A 86 10.39 7.88 -12.02
N ILE A 87 9.87 7.14 -13.00
CA ILE A 87 8.45 7.11 -13.35
C ILE A 87 7.73 5.97 -12.63
N CYS A 88 8.20 4.73 -12.78
CA CYS A 88 7.55 3.56 -12.16
C CYS A 88 8.19 3.12 -10.84
N LEU A 89 9.43 3.54 -10.55
CA LEU A 89 10.22 3.13 -9.39
C LEU A 89 10.34 1.59 -9.21
N ASN A 90 10.04 0.83 -10.26
CA ASN A 90 9.93 -0.63 -10.21
C ASN A 90 10.95 -1.34 -11.10
N GLN A 91 11.48 -0.63 -12.11
CA GLN A 91 12.46 -1.17 -13.05
C GLN A 91 13.71 -0.28 -13.08
N PRO A 92 14.90 -0.84 -13.37
CA PRO A 92 16.11 -0.06 -13.51
C PRO A 92 16.04 0.92 -14.69
N CYS A 93 16.75 2.05 -14.57
CA CYS A 93 16.99 2.98 -15.66
C CYS A 93 17.94 2.33 -16.67
N ILE A 94 17.37 1.89 -17.79
CA ILE A 94 18.12 1.27 -18.89
C ILE A 94 18.12 2.15 -20.14
N CYS A 95 17.44 3.30 -20.14
CA CYS A 95 17.33 4.15 -21.33
C CYS A 95 18.16 5.43 -21.17
N VAL A 96 19.05 5.69 -22.13
CA VAL A 96 19.71 6.99 -22.32
C VAL A 96 18.88 7.82 -23.27
N LEU A 97 18.44 8.99 -22.83
CA LEU A 97 17.74 9.98 -23.65
C LEU A 97 18.76 10.85 -24.37
N LEU A 98 18.86 10.73 -25.69
CA LEU A 98 19.90 11.41 -26.46
C LEU A 98 19.47 12.85 -26.78
N ASP A 99 20.46 13.72 -27.01
CA ASP A 99 20.43 15.20 -26.99
C ASP A 99 20.50 15.83 -25.60
N CYS A 100 19.95 15.18 -24.57
CA CYS A 100 20.11 15.65 -23.18
C CYS A 100 20.97 14.74 -22.30
N GLY A 101 21.20 13.49 -22.69
CA GLY A 101 22.09 12.54 -22.02
C GLY A 101 21.56 11.92 -20.72
N HIS A 102 20.31 12.22 -20.30
CA HIS A 102 19.79 11.75 -19.02
C HIS A 102 19.40 10.25 -19.06
N VAL A 103 19.80 9.54 -18.00
CA VAL A 103 19.45 8.14 -17.76
C VAL A 103 18.46 8.08 -16.61
N CYS A 104 17.17 8.13 -16.92
CA CYS A 104 16.12 8.34 -15.91
C CYS A 104 14.91 7.41 -16.01
N CYS A 105 14.80 6.58 -17.05
CA CYS A 105 13.63 5.73 -17.24
C CYS A 105 13.95 4.33 -17.78
N CYS A 106 13.03 3.40 -17.52
CA CYS A 106 13.01 2.10 -18.18
C CYS A 106 12.34 2.20 -19.55
N HIS A 107 12.54 1.18 -20.39
CA HIS A 107 12.01 1.16 -21.76
C HIS A 107 10.49 1.27 -21.82
N THR A 108 9.79 0.54 -20.94
CA THR A 108 8.32 0.56 -20.86
C THR A 108 7.78 1.95 -20.54
N CYS A 109 8.39 2.64 -19.55
CA CYS A 109 7.96 3.98 -19.17
C CYS A 109 8.29 5.02 -20.23
N TYR A 110 9.44 4.89 -20.91
CA TYR A 110 9.76 5.75 -22.05
C TYR A 110 8.72 5.62 -23.18
N GLN A 111 8.34 4.39 -23.55
CA GLN A 111 7.34 4.16 -24.59
C GLN A 111 5.95 4.68 -24.21
N ALA A 112 5.62 4.67 -22.91
CA ALA A 112 4.36 5.17 -22.39
C ALA A 112 4.33 6.71 -22.19
N LEU A 113 5.41 7.43 -22.49
CA LEU A 113 5.44 8.88 -22.34
C LEU A 113 4.42 9.52 -23.31
N PRO A 114 3.47 10.34 -22.81
CA PRO A 114 2.49 11.01 -23.67
C PRO A 114 3.14 12.05 -24.59
N GLN A 115 4.28 12.62 -24.17
CA GLN A 115 5.10 13.50 -24.97
C GLN A 115 6.57 13.11 -24.82
N GLN A 116 7.33 13.15 -25.91
CA GLN A 116 8.75 12.80 -25.91
C GLN A 116 9.62 13.94 -25.36
N TYR A 117 9.46 14.22 -24.07
CA TYR A 117 10.29 15.16 -23.31
C TYR A 117 10.98 14.45 -22.15
N CYS A 118 12.23 14.83 -21.90
CA CYS A 118 13.00 14.30 -20.78
C CYS A 118 12.33 14.67 -19.44
N PRO A 119 12.04 13.70 -18.55
CA PRO A 119 11.48 13.96 -17.22
C PRO A 119 12.36 14.86 -16.33
N ILE A 120 13.66 14.92 -16.61
CA ILE A 120 14.64 15.66 -15.80
C ILE A 120 14.80 17.10 -16.30
N CYS A 121 15.17 17.28 -17.57
CA CYS A 121 15.50 18.60 -18.13
C CYS A 121 14.46 19.17 -19.09
N ARG A 122 13.37 18.44 -19.36
CA ARG A 122 12.27 18.84 -20.27
C ARG A 122 12.70 19.12 -21.72
N GLN A 123 13.89 18.69 -22.12
CA GLN A 123 14.36 18.76 -23.51
C GLN A 123 13.68 17.67 -24.35
N ARG A 124 13.41 17.97 -25.62
CA ARG A 124 12.78 17.02 -26.55
C ARG A 124 13.71 15.82 -26.78
N ILE A 125 13.16 14.62 -26.70
CA ILE A 125 13.87 13.36 -26.95
C ILE A 125 13.78 13.07 -28.44
N VAL A 126 14.93 12.97 -29.12
CA VAL A 126 14.97 12.59 -30.56
C VAL A 126 15.22 11.10 -30.75
N ARG A 127 16.02 10.50 -29.87
CA ARG A 127 16.38 9.07 -29.94
C ARG A 127 16.71 8.52 -28.55
N VAL A 128 16.56 7.21 -28.39
CA VAL A 128 16.84 6.50 -27.13
C VAL A 128 17.73 5.30 -27.40
N LEU A 129 18.71 5.09 -26.52
CA LEU A 129 19.60 3.93 -26.55
C LEU A 129 19.44 3.09 -25.27
N PRO A 130 19.18 1.78 -25.38
CA PRO A 130 19.22 0.89 -24.24
C PRO A 130 20.67 0.66 -23.78
N LEU A 131 20.91 0.76 -22.48
CA LEU A 131 22.18 0.41 -21.85
C LEU A 131 22.19 -1.10 -21.60
N TYR A 132 23.18 -1.77 -22.18
CA TYR A 132 23.52 -3.15 -21.86
C TYR A 132 24.68 -3.11 -20.86
N GLN A 133 24.42 -3.48 -19.61
CA GLN A 133 25.48 -3.70 -18.63
C GLN A 133 26.05 -5.11 -18.90
N VAL A 134 27.30 -5.14 -19.36
CA VAL A 134 28.11 -6.36 -19.52
C VAL A 134 28.64 -6.86 -18.18
#